data_AF-A0A1H6CW45-F1
#
_entry.id   AF-A0A1H6CW45-F1
#
_cell.length_a   1.000
_cell.length_b   1.000
_cell.length_c   1.000
_cell.angle_alpha   90.00
_cell.angle_beta   90.00
_cell.angle_gamma   90.00
#
_symmetry.space_group_name_H-M   'P 1'
#
loop_
_entity.id
_entity.type
_entity.pdbx_description
1 polymer ?
#
loop_
_entity_poly.entity_id
_entity_poly.type
_entity_poly.pdbx_seq_one_letter_code
_entity_poly.pdbx_strand_id
1 'polypeptide(L)'
;MSGGAGPGRAGGGDPDGAAPLPSGVSDLPGAAQSDPPGSTGAPRPAVAGTPARPSAPGGSDRAGGHDGPAHPDAALLDRVALGALTRIDAMRPSFRLPDDVATDANPNTTLKPLGELAELADVVRTAHPLPAARALAGELFAFAWKETRGGELFAELVRGEPQATYPVELYGVFARAGLRNPAVEELLAATTGLRLWQVAREDHTRTLNVLNAERRIGLPPHADFAEVLAMTGLGRRPEPWALDRRTAYGLTHDVFHVTDWGRVPGLMPEPLAGYLRLWLPAWTASWLEERQWDLAGELLAVAACVPQAPYDPAAWREFAAAQRRDGAVPEVGDGPPEGAPPQEQFIGCYHSTLVAAFAATLARAAAGSGGAPGTAPSTPEATPAPAPPSAAVAEHTPAPAESEVLP
;
A
#
# COMPACT_ATOMS: atom_id res chain seq x y z
N MET A 1 -17.01 26.95 72.76
CA MET A 1 -16.18 26.58 73.92
C MET A 1 -14.99 25.79 73.42
N SER A 2 -13.81 26.21 73.87
CA SER A 2 -12.49 25.91 73.32
C SER A 2 -11.89 24.56 73.71
N GLY A 3 -10.95 24.10 72.90
CA GLY A 3 -9.91 23.11 73.20
C GLY A 3 -9.36 22.56 71.89
N GLY A 4 -8.07 22.55 71.57
CA GLY A 4 -6.85 22.93 72.26
C GLY A 4 -5.69 23.00 71.24
N ALA A 5 -4.58 23.57 71.67
CA ALA A 5 -3.40 23.96 70.88
C ALA A 5 -2.55 22.81 70.30
N GLY A 6 -1.79 23.12 69.23
CA GLY A 6 -0.82 22.25 68.51
C GLY A 6 0.50 21.99 69.26
N PRO A 7 1.68 21.74 68.62
CA PRO A 7 2.06 22.13 67.24
C PRO A 7 2.94 21.14 66.42
N GLY A 8 2.95 21.36 65.09
CA GLY A 8 4.18 21.49 64.27
C GLY A 8 4.84 20.26 63.65
N ARG A 9 4.76 20.14 62.30
CA ARG A 9 5.89 20.38 61.38
C ARG A 9 5.53 20.09 59.91
N ALA A 10 5.85 21.09 59.06
CA ALA A 10 6.31 21.04 57.67
C ALA A 10 5.67 20.03 56.69
N GLY A 11 4.68 20.50 55.92
CA GLY A 11 4.29 19.94 54.63
C GLY A 11 4.58 20.99 53.55
N GLY A 12 5.44 20.64 52.58
CA GLY A 12 5.73 21.46 51.41
C GLY A 12 4.51 21.62 50.53
N GLY A 13 4.36 22.82 49.97
CA GLY A 13 3.38 23.08 48.94
C GLY A 13 3.84 22.54 47.60
N ASP A 14 2.88 22.03 46.82
CA ASP A 14 2.76 22.39 45.42
C ASP A 14 1.27 22.47 45.06
N PRO A 15 0.80 23.57 44.45
CA PRO A 15 -0.47 23.65 43.77
C PRO A 15 -0.25 23.32 42.28
N ASP A 16 -1.07 22.46 41.69
CA ASP A 16 -1.69 22.80 40.41
C ASP A 16 -2.69 21.73 39.98
N GLY A 17 -3.90 22.20 39.72
CA GLY A 17 -4.91 21.46 38.98
C GLY A 17 -4.56 21.48 37.51
N ALA A 18 -4.43 20.29 36.92
CA ALA A 18 -4.49 20.10 35.48
C ALA A 18 -5.58 19.06 35.18
N ALA A 19 -6.49 19.43 34.30
CA ALA A 19 -7.53 18.56 33.75
C ALA A 19 -6.92 17.38 32.97
N PRO A 20 -7.60 16.22 32.90
CA PRO A 20 -7.09 15.06 32.19
C PRO A 20 -7.11 15.28 30.68
N LEU A 21 -5.96 15.03 30.03
CA LEU A 21 -5.81 14.92 28.58
C LEU A 21 -6.30 13.54 28.10
N PRO A 22 -6.88 13.44 26.89
CA PRO A 22 -7.31 12.17 26.32
C PRO A 22 -6.11 11.31 25.93
N SER A 23 -6.05 10.12 26.53
CA SER A 23 -5.08 9.06 26.22
C SER A 23 -5.52 8.32 24.97
N GLY A 24 -4.67 8.20 23.94
CA GLY A 24 -5.08 7.47 22.75
C GLY A 24 -4.12 7.47 21.56
N VAL A 25 -2.80 7.33 21.77
CA VAL A 25 -1.88 6.80 20.74
C VAL A 25 -0.68 6.18 21.46
N SER A 26 -0.34 4.94 21.09
CA SER A 26 0.94 4.22 21.33
C SER A 26 0.79 2.94 22.16
N ASP A 27 0.62 1.82 21.46
CA ASP A 27 1.20 0.52 21.85
C ASP A 27 1.93 -0.05 20.63
N LEU A 28 3.22 0.27 20.53
CA LEU A 28 4.24 -0.49 19.82
C LEU A 28 5.54 -0.38 20.64
N PRO A 29 6.22 -1.49 21.01
CA PRO A 29 7.28 -1.45 22.01
C PRO A 29 8.68 -1.23 21.41
N GLY A 30 9.55 -0.53 22.17
CA GLY A 30 10.99 -0.79 22.20
C GLY A 30 11.91 0.39 21.88
N ALA A 31 12.16 1.27 22.87
CA ALA A 31 13.28 2.20 22.86
C ALA A 31 14.33 1.75 23.88
N ALA A 32 15.58 1.54 23.44
CA ALA A 32 16.75 1.42 24.31
C ALA A 32 17.82 2.42 23.86
N GLN A 33 18.31 3.21 24.82
CA GLN A 33 19.33 4.26 24.69
C GLN A 33 20.74 3.66 24.54
N SER A 34 21.62 4.29 23.76
CA SER A 34 23.09 4.31 23.97
C SER A 34 23.77 5.40 23.12
N ASP A 35 24.76 6.05 23.74
CA ASP A 35 25.61 7.18 23.31
C ASP A 35 26.74 6.82 22.29
N PRO A 36 27.46 7.80 21.68
CA PRO A 36 28.22 7.66 20.43
C PRO A 36 29.74 7.41 20.61
N PRO A 37 30.44 6.99 19.53
CA PRO A 37 31.44 7.88 18.88
C PRO A 37 31.45 7.69 17.33
N GLY A 38 31.81 8.63 16.45
CA GLY A 38 33.02 9.44 16.35
C GLY A 38 33.70 9.18 14.99
N SER A 39 33.73 10.19 14.10
CA SER A 39 34.80 10.59 13.14
C SER A 39 35.72 9.48 12.56
N THR A 40 36.02 9.28 11.27
CA THR A 40 36.25 10.15 10.09
C THR A 40 36.83 9.25 8.99
N GLY A 41 36.60 9.53 7.71
CA GLY A 41 37.51 9.03 6.65
C GLY A 41 36.89 8.88 5.27
N ALA A 42 37.05 9.88 4.42
CA ALA A 42 36.83 9.82 2.97
C ALA A 42 38.17 10.08 2.25
N PRO A 43 38.24 10.04 0.91
CA PRO A 43 37.97 8.90 0.02
C PRO A 43 39.11 8.73 -1.01
N ARG A 44 39.10 7.67 -1.85
CA ARG A 44 39.88 7.61 -3.11
C ARG A 44 39.46 6.43 -4.02
N PRO A 45 39.80 6.42 -5.33
CA PRO A 45 38.85 6.80 -6.38
C PRO A 45 38.58 5.71 -7.44
N ALA A 46 37.69 6.09 -8.35
CA ALA A 46 37.12 5.36 -9.49
C ALA A 46 38.10 4.63 -10.42
N VAL A 47 37.64 3.50 -10.96
CA VAL A 47 38.19 2.85 -12.16
C VAL A 47 37.09 2.80 -13.23
N ALA A 48 37.44 3.31 -14.40
CA ALA A 48 36.61 3.35 -15.60
C ALA A 48 36.75 2.07 -16.44
N GLY A 49 35.67 1.69 -17.13
CA GLY A 49 35.66 0.75 -18.26
C GLY A 49 34.26 0.70 -18.89
N THR A 50 34.00 1.47 -19.94
CA THR A 50 34.08 1.14 -21.39
C THR A 50 32.66 0.99 -21.97
N PRO A 51 32.32 1.64 -23.11
CA PRO A 51 30.94 1.91 -23.50
C PRO A 51 30.33 0.79 -24.35
N ALA A 52 29.05 0.48 -24.08
CA ALA A 52 28.23 -0.38 -24.94
C ALA A 52 27.59 0.42 -26.08
N ARG A 53 27.55 -0.20 -27.26
CA ARG A 53 27.06 0.33 -28.54
C ARG A 53 25.53 0.55 -28.55
N PRO A 54 25.03 1.49 -29.38
CA PRO A 54 23.62 1.83 -29.49
C PRO A 54 22.85 0.80 -30.32
N SER A 55 21.69 0.38 -29.81
CA SER A 55 20.68 -0.36 -30.58
C SER A 55 19.70 0.62 -31.21
N ALA A 56 19.42 0.43 -32.49
CA ALA A 56 18.56 1.28 -33.31
C ALA A 56 17.07 1.18 -32.93
N PRO A 57 16.26 2.22 -33.20
CA PRO A 57 14.84 2.27 -32.84
C PRO A 57 14.00 1.63 -33.96
N GLY A 58 13.11 0.73 -33.58
CA GLY A 58 12.15 0.12 -34.50
C GLY A 58 10.74 0.10 -33.90
N GLY A 59 9.85 0.89 -34.49
CA GLY A 59 8.48 0.42 -34.72
C GLY A 59 7.36 0.99 -33.84
N SER A 60 6.67 1.98 -34.41
CA SER A 60 5.23 2.28 -34.30
C SER A 60 4.69 2.88 -33.00
N ASP A 61 4.80 4.21 -32.96
CA ASP A 61 3.73 5.09 -32.47
C ASP A 61 2.39 4.69 -33.13
N ARG A 62 1.53 4.02 -32.37
CA ARG A 62 0.08 4.14 -32.54
C ARG A 62 -0.43 5.13 -31.51
N ALA A 63 -0.22 6.41 -31.78
CA ALA A 63 -1.00 7.49 -31.19
C ALA A 63 -2.42 7.41 -31.75
N GLY A 64 -3.19 6.43 -31.30
CA GLY A 64 -4.65 6.44 -31.43
C GLY A 64 -5.17 7.47 -30.44
N GLY A 65 -5.38 8.69 -30.90
CA GLY A 65 -6.05 9.75 -30.15
C GLY A 65 -7.46 9.30 -29.79
N HIS A 66 -7.61 8.78 -28.57
CA HIS A 66 -8.92 8.73 -27.93
C HIS A 66 -9.27 10.15 -27.51
N ASP A 67 -9.92 10.90 -28.41
CA ASP A 67 -10.65 12.13 -28.09
C ASP A 67 -11.90 11.77 -27.28
N GLY A 68 -11.69 11.16 -26.11
CA GLY A 68 -12.70 11.10 -25.06
C GLY A 68 -12.97 12.52 -24.54
N PRO A 69 -14.17 12.78 -24.00
CA PRO A 69 -14.44 14.06 -23.37
C PRO A 69 -13.39 14.33 -22.29
N ALA A 70 -12.77 15.51 -22.35
CA ALA A 70 -11.78 15.91 -21.37
C ALA A 70 -12.40 15.87 -19.96
N HIS A 71 -11.66 15.32 -19.00
CA HIS A 71 -12.08 15.33 -17.60
C HIS A 71 -12.39 16.77 -17.16
N PRO A 72 -13.55 17.06 -16.52
CA PRO A 72 -13.98 18.44 -16.22
C PRO A 72 -12.94 19.22 -15.39
N ASP A 73 -12.28 18.54 -14.46
CA ASP A 73 -11.22 19.10 -13.61
C ASP A 73 -9.80 18.70 -14.01
N ALA A 74 -9.55 18.42 -15.30
CA ALA A 74 -8.25 17.97 -15.80
C ALA A 74 -7.07 18.81 -15.29
N ALA A 75 -7.18 20.14 -15.34
CA ALA A 75 -6.13 21.06 -14.91
C ALA A 75 -5.88 21.04 -13.38
N LEU A 76 -6.94 20.85 -12.58
CA LEU A 76 -6.83 20.74 -11.13
C LEU A 76 -6.05 19.48 -10.76
N LEU A 77 -6.46 18.34 -11.31
CA LEU A 77 -5.87 17.04 -11.01
C LEU A 77 -4.43 16.94 -11.52
N ASP A 78 -4.13 17.47 -12.71
CA ASP A 78 -2.75 17.52 -13.24
C ASP A 78 -1.83 18.32 -12.32
N ARG A 79 -2.32 19.47 -11.81
CA ARG A 79 -1.56 20.30 -10.87
C ARG A 79 -1.33 19.58 -9.55
N VAL A 80 -2.35 18.94 -8.99
CA VAL A 80 -2.23 18.17 -7.73
C VAL A 80 -1.18 17.06 -7.90
N ALA A 81 -1.28 16.27 -8.97
CA ALA A 81 -0.36 15.18 -9.24
C ALA A 81 1.08 15.67 -9.46
N LEU A 82 1.29 16.67 -10.33
CA LEU A 82 2.63 17.19 -10.58
C LEU A 82 3.27 17.86 -9.36
N GLY A 83 2.49 18.64 -8.60
CA GLY A 83 2.96 19.26 -7.37
C GLY A 83 3.44 18.20 -6.36
N ALA A 84 2.62 17.18 -6.15
CA ALA A 84 2.94 16.07 -5.27
C ALA A 84 4.19 15.30 -5.71
N LEU A 85 4.27 14.90 -6.98
CA LEU A 85 5.44 14.18 -7.50
C LEU A 85 6.73 15.01 -7.40
N THR A 86 6.65 16.32 -7.67
CA THR A 86 7.80 17.23 -7.53
C THR A 86 8.28 17.28 -6.09
N ARG A 87 7.35 17.31 -5.13
CA ARG A 87 7.69 17.28 -3.71
C ARG A 87 8.32 15.95 -3.29
N ILE A 88 7.73 14.83 -3.69
CA ILE A 88 8.26 13.49 -3.41
C ILE A 88 9.67 13.35 -3.98
N ASP A 89 9.90 13.90 -5.17
CA ASP A 89 11.23 13.91 -5.76
C ASP A 89 12.25 14.73 -4.96
N ALA A 90 11.85 15.88 -4.43
CA ALA A 90 12.69 16.65 -3.51
C ALA A 90 12.95 15.89 -2.19
N MET A 91 12.03 15.00 -1.79
CA MET A 91 12.15 14.14 -0.60
C MET A 91 12.87 12.80 -0.88
N ARG A 92 13.32 12.56 -2.12
CA ARG A 92 14.02 11.34 -2.55
C ARG A 92 15.16 10.89 -1.60
N PRO A 93 15.99 11.78 -1.02
CA PRO A 93 17.00 11.36 -0.05
C PRO A 93 16.46 10.66 1.20
N SER A 94 15.25 11.00 1.64
CA SER A 94 14.62 10.40 2.83
C SER A 94 14.09 8.98 2.60
N PHE A 95 13.99 8.55 1.34
CA PHE A 95 13.62 7.18 0.97
C PHE A 95 14.82 6.24 0.83
N ARG A 96 16.05 6.75 1.00
CA ARG A 96 17.26 5.91 0.91
C ARG A 96 17.24 4.84 1.99
N LEU A 97 17.50 3.61 1.59
CA LEU A 97 17.63 2.52 2.55
C LEU A 97 19.01 2.62 3.24
N PRO A 98 19.08 2.39 4.56
CA PRO A 98 20.36 2.30 5.24
C PRO A 98 21.10 1.00 4.89
N ASP A 99 22.40 0.93 5.16
CA ASP A 99 23.23 -0.23 4.81
C ASP A 99 22.80 -1.52 5.55
N ASP A 100 22.20 -1.37 6.74
CA ASP A 100 21.72 -2.42 7.63
C ASP A 100 20.23 -2.77 7.42
N VAL A 101 19.64 -2.36 6.29
CA VAL A 101 18.20 -2.53 6.01
C VAL A 101 17.71 -3.98 6.10
N ALA A 102 18.60 -4.96 5.88
CA ALA A 102 18.24 -6.38 5.90
C ALA A 102 18.43 -7.05 7.28
N THR A 103 18.93 -6.33 8.29
CA THR A 103 19.22 -6.90 9.61
C THR A 103 18.48 -6.17 10.73
N ASP A 104 18.82 -4.92 10.98
CA ASP A 104 18.46 -4.21 12.21
C ASP A 104 17.51 -3.03 11.98
N ALA A 105 17.39 -2.56 10.73
CA ALA A 105 16.53 -1.44 10.40
C ALA A 105 15.05 -1.81 10.57
N ASN A 106 14.26 -0.87 11.11
CA ASN A 106 12.82 -1.06 11.22
C ASN A 106 12.16 -1.01 9.83
N PRO A 107 11.51 -2.08 9.35
CA PRO A 107 10.88 -2.11 8.02
C PRO A 107 9.81 -1.03 7.85
N ASN A 108 9.10 -0.64 8.92
CA ASN A 108 8.03 0.35 8.85
C ASN A 108 8.54 1.76 8.58
N THR A 109 9.78 2.08 8.94
CA THR A 109 10.39 3.40 8.71
C THR A 109 11.35 3.41 7.52
N THR A 110 11.56 2.27 6.87
CA THR A 110 12.54 2.12 5.77
C THR A 110 11.90 1.48 4.53
N LEU A 111 11.64 0.18 4.56
CA LEU A 111 11.10 -0.59 3.44
C LEU A 111 9.67 -0.20 3.09
N LYS A 112 8.81 0.07 4.09
CA LYS A 112 7.41 0.46 3.86
C LYS A 112 7.31 1.75 3.02
N PRO A 113 7.95 2.87 3.39
CA PRO A 113 7.95 4.07 2.55
C PRO A 113 8.46 3.83 1.13
N LEU A 114 9.49 3.01 0.96
CA LEU A 114 10.03 2.68 -0.36
C LEU A 114 9.04 1.84 -1.20
N GLY A 115 8.35 0.89 -0.57
CA GLY A 115 7.33 0.07 -1.21
C GLY A 115 6.12 0.89 -1.65
N GLU A 116 5.66 1.82 -0.82
CA GLU A 116 4.59 2.77 -1.15
C GLU A 116 4.99 3.70 -2.29
N LEU A 117 6.23 4.23 -2.26
CA LEU A 117 6.79 4.98 -3.37
C LEU A 117 6.75 4.16 -4.66
N ALA A 118 7.19 2.90 -4.62
CA ALA A 118 7.23 2.03 -5.79
C ALA A 118 5.82 1.74 -6.35
N GLU A 119 4.86 1.34 -5.52
CA GLU A 119 3.50 0.98 -5.99
C GLU A 119 2.78 2.20 -6.59
N LEU A 120 2.80 3.33 -5.89
CA LEU A 120 2.06 4.52 -6.31
C LEU A 120 2.73 5.18 -7.53
N ALA A 121 4.07 5.26 -7.57
CA ALA A 121 4.78 5.74 -8.75
C ALA A 121 4.55 4.83 -9.97
N ASP A 122 4.43 3.51 -9.79
CA ASP A 122 4.09 2.59 -10.87
C ASP A 122 2.69 2.85 -11.44
N VAL A 123 1.70 3.19 -10.60
CA VAL A 123 0.37 3.62 -11.06
C VAL A 123 0.49 4.90 -11.87
N VAL A 124 1.13 5.94 -11.32
CA VAL A 124 1.24 7.24 -11.96
C VAL A 124 1.94 7.12 -13.32
N ARG A 125 3.07 6.41 -13.39
CA ARG A 125 3.85 6.27 -14.62
C ARG A 125 3.12 5.52 -15.74
N THR A 126 2.17 4.65 -15.40
CA THR A 126 1.44 3.82 -16.38
C THR A 126 0.09 4.40 -16.76
N ALA A 127 -0.58 5.12 -15.86
CA ALA A 127 -1.96 5.57 -16.05
C ALA A 127 -2.14 7.07 -16.24
N HIS A 128 -1.22 7.93 -15.76
CA HIS A 128 -1.46 9.37 -15.81
C HIS A 128 -1.40 9.90 -17.26
N PRO A 129 -2.37 10.70 -17.73
CA PRO A 129 -2.42 11.16 -19.13
C PRO A 129 -1.31 12.16 -19.49
N LEU A 130 -0.83 12.96 -18.52
CA LEU A 130 0.24 13.93 -18.73
C LEU A 130 1.63 13.28 -18.80
N PRO A 131 2.41 13.47 -19.88
CA PRO A 131 3.74 12.87 -20.03
C PRO A 131 4.75 13.27 -18.94
N ALA A 132 4.71 14.53 -18.48
CA ALA A 132 5.62 15.02 -17.44
C ALA A 132 5.43 14.28 -16.10
N ALA A 133 4.18 14.01 -15.72
CA ALA A 133 3.87 13.22 -14.52
C ALA A 133 4.37 11.78 -14.67
N ARG A 134 4.18 11.17 -15.85
CA ARG A 134 4.68 9.81 -16.11
C ARG A 134 6.19 9.71 -16.04
N ALA A 135 6.90 10.69 -16.60
CA ALA A 135 8.36 10.73 -16.59
C ALA A 135 8.89 10.81 -15.16
N LEU A 136 8.39 11.75 -14.35
CA LEU A 136 8.83 11.93 -12.97
C LEU A 136 8.53 10.71 -12.09
N ALA A 137 7.34 10.13 -12.23
CA ALA A 137 7.00 8.88 -11.54
C ALA A 137 7.87 7.70 -12.02
N GLY A 138 8.24 7.65 -13.31
CA GLY A 138 9.18 6.66 -13.83
C GLY A 138 10.57 6.76 -13.21
N GLU A 139 11.08 7.97 -12.99
CA GLU A 139 12.35 8.19 -12.29
C GLU A 139 12.30 7.77 -10.81
N LEU A 140 11.20 8.09 -10.11
CA LEU A 140 10.97 7.67 -8.73
C LEU A 140 10.87 6.14 -8.59
N PHE A 141 10.17 5.49 -9.52
CA PHE A 141 10.08 4.03 -9.57
C PHE A 141 11.45 3.38 -9.84
N ALA A 142 12.22 3.92 -10.79
CA ALA A 142 13.57 3.45 -11.08
C ALA A 142 14.53 3.66 -9.90
N PHE A 143 14.38 4.78 -9.18
CA PHE A 143 15.08 5.02 -7.91
C PHE A 143 14.75 3.93 -6.88
N ALA A 144 13.46 3.62 -6.67
CA ALA A 144 13.06 2.60 -5.72
C ALA A 144 13.67 1.22 -6.06
N TRP A 145 13.68 0.84 -7.34
CA TRP A 145 14.36 -0.39 -7.77
C TRP A 145 15.86 -0.38 -7.50
N LYS A 146 16.53 0.76 -7.71
CA LYS A 146 17.95 0.91 -7.43
C LYS A 146 18.26 0.72 -5.94
N GLU A 147 17.43 1.24 -5.04
CA GLU A 147 17.61 1.05 -3.59
C GLU A 147 17.55 -0.42 -3.17
N THR A 148 16.80 -1.25 -3.91
CA THR A 148 16.78 -2.71 -3.69
C THR A 148 18.00 -3.44 -4.26
N ARG A 149 18.99 -2.72 -4.80
CA ARG A 149 20.18 -3.25 -5.46
C ARG A 149 19.83 -4.20 -6.63
N GLY A 150 18.87 -3.79 -7.46
CA GLY A 150 18.42 -4.65 -8.58
C GLY A 150 17.74 -5.93 -8.09
N GLY A 151 17.08 -5.86 -6.94
CA GLY A 151 16.39 -6.97 -6.28
C GLY A 151 17.25 -7.84 -5.38
N GLU A 152 18.58 -7.69 -5.36
CA GLU A 152 19.46 -8.49 -4.49
C GLU A 152 19.06 -8.40 -3.02
N LEU A 153 18.59 -7.23 -2.57
CA LEU A 153 18.09 -7.02 -1.20
C LEU A 153 16.98 -8.00 -0.83
N PHE A 154 16.06 -8.34 -1.74
CA PHE A 154 14.97 -9.26 -1.43
C PHE A 154 15.48 -10.68 -1.11
N ALA A 155 16.57 -11.11 -1.73
CA ALA A 155 17.17 -12.39 -1.41
C ALA A 155 17.81 -12.40 -0.02
N GLU A 156 18.32 -11.26 0.45
CA GLU A 156 18.82 -11.12 1.83
C GLU A 156 17.66 -11.15 2.82
N LEU A 157 16.62 -10.34 2.60
CA LEU A 157 15.45 -10.26 3.46
C LEU A 157 14.76 -11.62 3.64
N VAL A 158 14.55 -12.36 2.54
CA VAL A 158 13.88 -13.66 2.59
C VAL A 158 14.74 -14.73 3.26
N ARG A 159 16.08 -14.64 3.18
CA ARG A 159 16.97 -15.54 3.93
C ARG A 159 16.99 -15.24 5.42
N GLY A 160 16.96 -13.95 5.79
CA GLY A 160 16.93 -13.51 7.18
C GLY A 160 15.59 -13.82 7.86
N GLU A 161 14.48 -13.62 7.14
CA GLU A 161 13.12 -13.75 7.66
C GLU A 161 12.20 -14.50 6.68
N PRO A 162 12.35 -15.84 6.51
CA PRO A 162 11.58 -16.60 5.53
C PRO A 162 10.05 -16.61 5.78
N GLN A 163 9.61 -16.29 7.00
CA GLN A 163 8.20 -16.13 7.36
C GLN A 163 7.61 -14.76 6.99
N ALA A 164 8.46 -13.75 6.75
CA ALA A 164 8.00 -12.40 6.48
C ALA A 164 7.42 -12.28 5.08
N THR A 165 6.28 -11.60 4.96
CA THR A 165 5.63 -11.40 3.65
C THR A 165 6.08 -10.15 2.93
N TYR A 166 6.57 -9.15 3.65
CA TYR A 166 6.90 -7.84 3.07
C TYR A 166 7.89 -7.94 1.90
N PRO A 167 8.87 -8.87 1.85
CA PRO A 167 9.73 -9.00 0.68
C PRO A 167 8.96 -9.43 -0.58
N VAL A 168 8.01 -10.36 -0.44
CA VAL A 168 7.13 -10.80 -1.54
C VAL A 168 6.24 -9.65 -1.99
N GLU A 169 5.59 -8.96 -1.04
CA GLU A 169 4.69 -7.84 -1.28
C GLU A 169 5.40 -6.73 -2.10
N LEU A 170 6.59 -6.30 -1.67
CA LEU A 170 7.38 -5.27 -2.34
C LEU A 170 7.96 -5.75 -3.68
N TYR A 171 8.52 -6.95 -3.74
CA TYR A 171 9.08 -7.50 -4.98
C TYR A 171 8.03 -7.64 -6.07
N GLY A 172 6.78 -7.98 -5.70
CA GLY A 172 5.66 -8.10 -6.63
C GLY A 172 5.37 -6.84 -7.44
N VAL A 173 5.62 -5.65 -6.86
CA VAL A 173 5.48 -4.37 -7.58
C VAL A 173 6.46 -4.28 -8.75
N PHE A 174 7.72 -4.65 -8.52
CA PHE A 174 8.79 -4.62 -9.52
C PHE A 174 8.62 -5.74 -10.55
N ALA A 175 8.25 -6.94 -10.11
CA ALA A 175 8.00 -8.08 -11.00
C ALA A 175 6.87 -7.80 -12.01
N ARG A 176 5.81 -7.07 -11.59
CA ARG A 176 4.75 -6.57 -12.50
C ARG A 176 5.31 -5.69 -13.61
N ALA A 177 6.30 -4.85 -13.29
CA ALA A 177 6.97 -3.97 -14.25
C ALA A 177 8.02 -4.69 -15.12
N GLY A 178 8.20 -6.00 -14.95
CA GLY A 178 9.21 -6.80 -15.66
C GLY A 178 10.62 -6.71 -15.06
N LEU A 179 10.78 -6.04 -13.92
CA LEU A 179 12.05 -5.98 -13.19
C LEU A 179 12.15 -7.22 -12.31
N ARG A 180 12.98 -8.18 -12.76
CA ARG A 180 13.07 -9.51 -12.15
C ARG A 180 14.50 -9.86 -11.77
N ASN A 181 14.64 -10.64 -10.70
CA ASN A 181 15.91 -11.21 -10.25
C ASN A 181 15.75 -12.73 -10.07
N PRO A 182 16.39 -13.57 -10.91
CA PRO A 182 16.19 -15.03 -10.86
C PRO A 182 16.51 -15.68 -9.51
N ALA A 183 17.54 -15.19 -8.82
CA ALA A 183 17.93 -15.73 -7.51
C ALA A 183 16.88 -15.42 -6.43
N VAL A 184 16.20 -14.28 -6.54
CA VAL A 184 15.07 -13.95 -5.67
C VAL A 184 13.89 -14.85 -6.00
N GLU A 185 13.51 -15.00 -7.28
CA GLU A 185 12.34 -15.81 -7.66
C GLU A 185 12.49 -17.28 -7.28
N GLU A 186 13.69 -17.86 -7.40
CA GLU A 186 13.98 -19.20 -6.90
C GLU A 186 13.73 -19.32 -5.39
N LEU A 187 14.22 -18.35 -4.62
CA LEU A 187 14.05 -18.33 -3.18
C LEU A 187 12.58 -18.13 -2.78
N LEU A 188 11.86 -17.21 -3.45
CA LEU A 188 10.44 -16.99 -3.22
C LEU A 188 9.61 -18.23 -3.54
N ALA A 189 9.90 -18.93 -4.65
CA ALA A 189 9.22 -20.18 -4.99
C ALA A 189 9.41 -21.24 -3.90
N ALA A 190 10.62 -21.34 -3.33
CA ALA A 190 10.89 -22.26 -2.24
C ALA A 190 10.18 -21.87 -0.93
N THR A 191 10.23 -20.59 -0.53
CA THR A 191 9.66 -20.14 0.76
C THR A 191 8.14 -20.09 0.74
N THR A 192 7.52 -19.67 -0.37
CA THR A 192 6.06 -19.66 -0.52
C THR A 192 5.46 -21.06 -0.68
N GLY A 193 6.27 -22.06 -1.06
CA GLY A 193 5.89 -23.48 -1.06
C GLY A 193 5.86 -24.14 0.32
N LEU A 194 6.32 -23.46 1.38
CA LEU A 194 6.32 -24.02 2.74
C LEU A 194 4.90 -24.07 3.30
N ARG A 195 4.60 -25.08 4.11
CA ARG A 195 3.32 -25.17 4.84
C ARG A 195 3.07 -23.95 5.75
N LEU A 196 4.14 -23.38 6.31
CA LEU A 196 4.04 -22.17 7.13
C LEU A 196 3.47 -20.99 6.34
N TRP A 197 3.74 -20.91 5.03
CA TRP A 197 3.22 -19.86 4.16
C TRP A 197 1.69 -19.89 4.01
N GLN A 198 1.10 -21.08 4.17
CA GLN A 198 -0.34 -21.33 4.08
C GLN A 198 -1.08 -21.06 5.40
N VAL A 199 -0.38 -20.73 6.48
CA VAL A 199 -1.02 -20.46 7.78
C VAL A 199 -1.77 -19.12 7.70
N ALA A 200 -3.01 -19.12 8.20
CA ALA A 200 -3.87 -17.95 8.24
C ALA A 200 -3.16 -16.76 8.89
N ARG A 201 -3.16 -15.63 8.19
CA ARG A 201 -2.59 -14.37 8.67
C ARG A 201 -3.65 -13.61 9.44
N GLU A 202 -3.23 -12.90 10.50
CA GLU A 202 -4.14 -12.16 11.39
C GLU A 202 -4.89 -11.03 10.67
N ASP A 203 -4.43 -10.62 9.49
CA ASP A 203 -5.01 -9.55 8.68
C ASP A 203 -5.37 -10.05 7.26
N HIS A 204 -6.68 -10.09 6.97
CA HIS A 204 -7.21 -10.49 5.67
C HIS A 204 -6.89 -9.46 4.57
N THR A 205 -6.85 -8.17 4.89
CA THR A 205 -6.46 -7.11 3.93
C THR A 205 -5.02 -7.31 3.48
N ARG A 206 -4.11 -7.57 4.43
CA ARG A 206 -2.72 -7.92 4.10
C ARG A 206 -2.62 -9.22 3.29
N THR A 207 -3.49 -10.19 3.57
CA THR A 207 -3.54 -11.45 2.78
C THR A 207 -3.90 -11.17 1.31
N LEU A 208 -4.82 -10.24 1.03
CA LEU A 208 -5.10 -9.79 -0.34
C LEU A 208 -3.88 -9.16 -1.02
N ASN A 209 -3.06 -8.41 -0.28
CA ASN A 209 -1.80 -7.86 -0.81
C ASN A 209 -0.83 -8.97 -1.24
N VAL A 210 -0.65 -9.97 -0.39
CA VAL A 210 0.22 -11.12 -0.67
C VAL A 210 -0.28 -11.90 -1.89
N LEU A 211 -1.57 -12.17 -1.99
CA LEU A 211 -2.16 -12.84 -3.16
C LEU A 211 -1.95 -12.04 -4.46
N ASN A 212 -2.06 -10.71 -4.39
CA ASN A 212 -1.73 -9.85 -5.52
C ASN A 212 -0.25 -9.94 -5.90
N ALA A 213 0.65 -9.94 -4.92
CA ALA A 213 2.08 -10.09 -5.15
C ALA A 213 2.44 -11.45 -5.77
N GLU A 214 1.87 -12.54 -5.26
CA GLU A 214 2.01 -13.89 -5.84
C GLU A 214 1.59 -13.90 -7.32
N ARG A 215 0.41 -13.34 -7.64
CA ARG A 215 -0.06 -13.19 -9.02
C ARG A 215 0.92 -12.40 -9.89
N ARG A 216 1.43 -11.28 -9.39
CA ARG A 216 2.36 -10.39 -10.14
C ARG A 216 3.71 -11.06 -10.41
N ILE A 217 4.19 -11.87 -9.47
CA ILE A 217 5.44 -12.63 -9.59
C ILE A 217 5.26 -13.85 -10.51
N GLY A 218 4.08 -14.46 -10.47
CA GLY A 218 3.78 -15.74 -11.13
C GLY A 218 3.90 -16.95 -10.20
N LEU A 219 3.74 -16.73 -8.89
CA LEU A 219 3.72 -17.80 -7.88
C LEU A 219 2.31 -18.40 -7.78
N PRO A 220 2.18 -19.68 -7.40
CA PRO A 220 0.89 -20.27 -7.06
C PRO A 220 0.25 -19.50 -5.90
N PRO A 221 -1.04 -19.13 -5.99
CA PRO A 221 -1.71 -18.45 -4.89
C PRO A 221 -1.86 -19.38 -3.68
N HIS A 222 -1.59 -18.88 -2.48
CA HIS A 222 -1.70 -19.68 -1.26
C HIS A 222 -3.12 -19.78 -0.69
N ALA A 223 -4.05 -18.94 -1.15
CA ALA A 223 -5.45 -18.90 -0.74
C ALA A 223 -6.35 -18.43 -1.89
N ASP A 224 -7.68 -18.62 -1.77
CA ASP A 224 -8.64 -18.07 -2.70
C ASP A 224 -8.89 -16.57 -2.42
N PHE A 225 -8.76 -15.74 -3.45
CA PHE A 225 -8.89 -14.29 -3.32
C PHE A 225 -10.30 -13.85 -2.91
N ALA A 226 -11.34 -14.50 -3.45
CA ALA A 226 -12.72 -14.13 -3.15
C ALA A 226 -13.13 -14.54 -1.74
N GLU A 227 -12.67 -15.72 -1.27
CA GLU A 227 -12.86 -16.16 0.11
C GLU A 227 -12.17 -15.22 1.10
N VAL A 228 -10.92 -14.82 0.84
CA VAL A 228 -10.21 -13.86 1.69
C VAL A 228 -10.91 -12.49 1.68
N LEU A 229 -11.35 -12.01 0.50
CA LEU A 229 -12.08 -10.74 0.37
C LEU A 229 -13.37 -10.76 1.21
N ALA A 230 -14.11 -11.86 1.21
CA ALA A 230 -15.33 -12.00 2.01
C ALA A 230 -15.10 -11.88 3.52
N MET A 231 -13.86 -12.06 3.97
CA MET A 231 -13.45 -11.97 5.38
C MET A 231 -12.93 -10.59 5.78
N THR A 232 -12.64 -9.68 4.82
CA THR A 232 -12.11 -8.34 5.13
C THR A 232 -13.18 -7.39 5.66
N GLY A 233 -12.76 -6.20 6.10
CA GLY A 233 -13.67 -5.13 6.51
C GLY A 233 -14.67 -4.77 5.40
N LEU A 234 -14.20 -4.59 4.16
CA LEU A 234 -15.08 -4.32 3.03
C LEU A 234 -16.03 -5.50 2.74
N GLY A 235 -15.54 -6.74 2.76
CA GLY A 235 -16.35 -7.93 2.52
C GLY A 235 -17.50 -8.10 3.52
N ARG A 236 -17.26 -7.69 4.78
CA ARG A 236 -18.26 -7.74 5.85
C ARG A 236 -19.26 -6.57 5.81
N ARG A 237 -18.96 -5.48 5.10
CA ARG A 237 -19.81 -4.28 4.96
C ARG A 237 -20.33 -3.80 6.33
N PRO A 238 -19.45 -3.33 7.22
CA PRO A 238 -19.82 -2.92 8.58
C PRO A 238 -20.85 -1.79 8.58
N GLU A 239 -21.43 -1.50 9.73
CA GLU A 239 -22.27 -0.34 9.92
C GLU A 239 -21.50 0.95 9.59
N PRO A 240 -21.95 1.74 8.61
CA PRO A 240 -21.15 2.81 8.01
C PRO A 240 -20.91 4.00 8.95
N TRP A 241 -21.74 4.18 9.98
CA TRP A 241 -21.58 5.20 11.02
C TRP A 241 -20.63 4.77 12.17
N ALA A 242 -20.15 3.53 12.17
CA ALA A 242 -19.25 3.00 13.19
C ALA A 242 -17.82 2.79 12.66
N LEU A 243 -17.49 3.40 11.51
CA LEU A 243 -16.21 3.24 10.85
C LEU A 243 -15.13 4.06 11.59
N ASP A 244 -14.25 3.37 12.32
CA ASP A 244 -13.06 4.01 12.87
C ASP A 244 -11.96 4.19 11.80
N ARG A 245 -10.94 4.99 12.14
CA ARG A 245 -9.84 5.30 11.22
C ARG A 245 -9.12 4.05 10.71
N ARG A 246 -8.85 3.07 11.58
CA ARG A 246 -8.14 1.84 11.20
C ARG A 246 -8.94 1.02 10.20
N THR A 247 -10.25 0.90 10.43
CA THR A 247 -11.17 0.17 9.55
C THR A 247 -11.34 0.90 8.22
N ALA A 248 -11.34 2.23 8.22
CA ALA A 248 -11.37 3.04 7.00
C ALA A 248 -10.14 2.78 6.11
N TYR A 249 -8.91 2.78 6.68
CA TYR A 249 -7.70 2.39 5.95
C TYR A 249 -7.73 0.93 5.48
N GLY A 250 -8.26 0.01 6.29
CA GLY A 250 -8.44 -1.38 5.84
C GLY A 250 -9.34 -1.47 4.60
N LEU A 251 -10.45 -0.71 4.60
CA LEU A 251 -11.41 -0.67 3.50
C LEU A 251 -10.82 -0.06 2.22
N THR A 252 -10.04 1.02 2.31
CA THR A 252 -9.39 1.62 1.14
C THR A 252 -8.41 0.63 0.51
N HIS A 253 -7.61 -0.06 1.32
CA HIS A 253 -6.69 -1.10 0.87
C HIS A 253 -7.41 -2.32 0.27
N ASP A 254 -8.54 -2.75 0.83
CA ASP A 254 -9.36 -3.80 0.21
C ASP A 254 -9.77 -3.40 -1.23
N VAL A 255 -10.22 -2.16 -1.43
CA VAL A 255 -10.56 -1.63 -2.76
C VAL A 255 -9.33 -1.63 -3.68
N PHE A 256 -8.19 -1.13 -3.19
CA PHE A 256 -6.96 -1.10 -3.98
C PHE A 256 -6.53 -2.53 -4.37
N HIS A 257 -6.62 -3.50 -3.47
CA HIS A 257 -6.26 -4.87 -3.80
C HIS A 257 -7.22 -5.52 -4.79
N VAL A 258 -8.53 -5.32 -4.65
CA VAL A 258 -9.56 -5.86 -5.56
C VAL A 258 -9.40 -5.29 -6.98
N THR A 259 -9.07 -4.00 -7.09
CA THR A 259 -9.01 -3.29 -8.38
C THR A 259 -7.61 -3.26 -9.01
N ASP A 260 -6.63 -3.99 -8.43
CA ASP A 260 -5.20 -3.88 -8.75
C ASP A 260 -4.74 -2.40 -8.81
N TRP A 261 -5.02 -1.69 -7.72
CA TRP A 261 -4.72 -0.28 -7.52
C TRP A 261 -5.32 0.60 -8.62
N GLY A 262 -6.59 0.33 -8.95
CA GLY A 262 -7.37 1.05 -9.96
C GLY A 262 -7.09 0.68 -11.43
N ARG A 263 -6.26 -0.33 -11.71
CA ARG A 263 -5.98 -0.79 -13.09
C ARG A 263 -7.13 -1.58 -13.70
N VAL A 264 -7.87 -2.30 -12.87
CA VAL A 264 -9.00 -3.12 -13.29
C VAL A 264 -10.23 -2.86 -12.40
N PRO A 265 -10.81 -1.64 -12.44
CA PRO A 265 -12.00 -1.29 -11.65
C PRO A 265 -13.17 -2.29 -11.79
N GLY A 266 -13.29 -2.91 -12.96
CA GLY A 266 -14.34 -3.90 -13.27
C GLY A 266 -14.26 -5.22 -12.48
N LEU A 267 -13.20 -5.46 -11.72
CA LEU A 267 -13.13 -6.62 -10.81
C LEU A 267 -13.90 -6.42 -9.50
N MET A 268 -14.33 -5.18 -9.19
CA MET A 268 -15.11 -4.90 -7.99
C MET A 268 -16.48 -5.60 -8.04
N PRO A 269 -16.80 -6.49 -7.07
CA PRO A 269 -18.13 -7.09 -6.99
C PRO A 269 -19.22 -6.03 -6.78
N GLU A 270 -20.31 -6.13 -7.55
CA GLU A 270 -21.38 -5.12 -7.54
C GLU A 270 -22.00 -4.85 -6.14
N PRO A 271 -22.20 -5.85 -5.26
CA PRO A 271 -22.68 -5.57 -3.90
C PRO A 271 -21.72 -4.69 -3.07
N LEU A 272 -20.40 -4.81 -3.30
CA LEU A 272 -19.39 -3.99 -2.64
C LEU A 272 -19.31 -2.61 -3.29
N ALA A 273 -19.36 -2.54 -4.62
CA ALA A 273 -19.44 -1.26 -5.35
C ALA A 273 -20.66 -0.45 -4.92
N GLY A 274 -21.84 -1.07 -4.81
CA GLY A 274 -23.06 -0.41 -4.35
C GLY A 274 -22.98 0.12 -2.92
N TYR A 275 -22.37 -0.65 -2.01
CA TYR A 275 -22.11 -0.21 -0.64
C TYR A 275 -21.19 1.02 -0.61
N LEU A 276 -20.09 0.98 -1.37
CA LEU A 276 -19.13 2.08 -1.48
C LEU A 276 -19.76 3.33 -2.09
N ARG A 277 -20.49 3.22 -3.22
CA ARG A 277 -21.15 4.36 -3.86
C ARG A 277 -22.13 5.07 -2.92
N LEU A 278 -22.77 4.33 -2.02
CA LEU A 278 -23.71 4.89 -1.06
C LEU A 278 -23.01 5.71 0.04
N TRP A 279 -21.89 5.22 0.57
CA TRP A 279 -21.29 5.76 1.80
C TRP A 279 -20.04 6.59 1.61
N LEU A 280 -19.30 6.40 0.51
CA LEU A 280 -18.08 7.16 0.22
C LEU A 280 -18.28 8.68 0.32
N PRO A 281 -19.35 9.30 -0.24
CA PRO A 281 -19.50 10.75 -0.15
C PRO A 281 -19.56 11.25 1.31
N ALA A 282 -20.27 10.54 2.18
CA ALA A 282 -20.38 10.92 3.59
C ALA A 282 -19.05 10.76 4.33
N TRP A 283 -18.35 9.64 4.13
CA TRP A 283 -17.03 9.43 4.74
C TRP A 283 -16.01 10.46 4.25
N THR A 284 -15.92 10.69 2.95
CA THR A 284 -15.00 11.69 2.38
C THR A 284 -15.27 13.07 2.97
N ALA A 285 -16.54 13.48 3.09
CA ALA A 285 -16.90 14.76 3.71
C ALA A 285 -16.44 14.85 5.17
N SER A 286 -16.68 13.81 5.98
CA SER A 286 -16.25 13.78 7.39
C SER A 286 -14.73 13.88 7.54
N TRP A 287 -13.96 13.13 6.75
CA TRP A 287 -12.50 13.14 6.86
C TRP A 287 -11.86 14.41 6.29
N LEU A 288 -12.50 15.07 5.32
CA LEU A 288 -12.12 16.42 4.89
C LEU A 288 -12.37 17.44 6.02
N GLU A 289 -13.54 17.40 6.66
CA GLU A 289 -13.88 18.29 7.79
C GLU A 289 -12.91 18.11 8.97
N GLU A 290 -12.55 16.86 9.28
CA GLU A 290 -11.55 16.54 10.31
C GLU A 290 -10.10 16.80 9.87
N ARG A 291 -9.89 17.22 8.61
CA ARG A 291 -8.56 17.47 8.03
C ARG A 291 -7.64 16.25 8.11
N GLN A 292 -8.20 15.05 8.02
CA GLN A 292 -7.47 13.79 7.88
C GLN A 292 -7.15 13.57 6.39
N TRP A 293 -6.24 14.40 5.88
CA TRP A 293 -5.99 14.51 4.44
C TRP A 293 -5.49 13.22 3.82
N ASP A 294 -4.68 12.46 4.55
CA ASP A 294 -4.19 11.16 4.07
C ASP A 294 -5.34 10.23 3.71
N LEU A 295 -6.24 9.98 4.67
CA LEU A 295 -7.42 9.15 4.48
C LEU A 295 -8.42 9.77 3.48
N ALA A 296 -8.61 11.09 3.50
CA ALA A 296 -9.45 11.77 2.52
C ALA A 296 -8.93 11.57 1.08
N GLY A 297 -7.61 11.63 0.87
CA GLY A 297 -6.97 11.35 -0.40
C GLY A 297 -7.17 9.90 -0.84
N GLU A 298 -7.06 8.93 0.08
CA GLU A 298 -7.33 7.53 -0.23
C GLU A 298 -8.80 7.30 -0.61
N LEU A 299 -9.75 7.95 0.06
CA LEU A 299 -11.17 7.83 -0.30
C LEU A 299 -11.49 8.46 -1.67
N LEU A 300 -10.79 9.54 -2.05
CA LEU A 300 -10.86 10.09 -3.40
C LEU A 300 -10.28 9.11 -4.44
N ALA A 301 -9.19 8.40 -4.12
CA ALA A 301 -8.67 7.33 -4.97
C ALA A 301 -9.67 6.16 -5.08
N VAL A 302 -10.28 5.75 -3.97
CA VAL A 302 -11.33 4.72 -3.94
C VAL A 302 -12.51 5.11 -4.83
N ALA A 303 -12.96 6.37 -4.78
CA ALA A 303 -14.03 6.84 -5.65
C ALA A 303 -13.69 6.67 -7.14
N ALA A 304 -12.43 6.84 -7.55
CA ALA A 304 -11.99 6.58 -8.92
C ALA A 304 -11.86 5.08 -9.27
N CYS A 305 -11.67 4.22 -8.27
CA CYS A 305 -11.59 2.76 -8.44
C CYS A 305 -12.97 2.08 -8.47
N VAL A 306 -14.02 2.70 -7.93
CA VAL A 306 -15.35 2.10 -7.82
C VAL A 306 -16.16 2.37 -9.10
N PRO A 307 -16.65 1.31 -9.79
CA PRO A 307 -17.48 1.49 -10.97
C PRO A 307 -18.71 2.38 -10.70
N GLN A 308 -18.88 3.40 -11.54
CA GLN A 308 -20.00 4.36 -11.49
C GLN A 308 -20.09 5.20 -10.21
N ALA A 309 -19.04 5.26 -9.39
CA ALA A 309 -19.01 6.20 -8.28
C ALA A 309 -19.01 7.65 -8.80
N PRO A 310 -19.77 8.56 -8.15
CA PRO A 310 -19.82 9.94 -8.57
C PRO A 310 -18.48 10.63 -8.32
N TYR A 311 -18.01 11.40 -9.31
CA TYR A 311 -16.92 12.34 -9.11
C TYR A 311 -17.44 13.55 -8.31
N ASP A 312 -16.70 13.97 -7.28
CA ASP A 312 -17.07 15.11 -6.43
C ASP A 312 -16.08 16.30 -6.62
N PRO A 313 -16.44 17.31 -7.44
CA PRO A 313 -15.61 18.49 -7.65
C PRO A 313 -15.41 19.35 -6.40
N ALA A 314 -16.30 19.28 -5.40
CA ALA A 314 -16.15 20.06 -4.17
C ALA A 314 -15.08 19.44 -3.27
N ALA A 315 -15.17 18.13 -3.04
CA ALA A 315 -14.17 17.37 -2.29
C ALA A 315 -12.76 17.54 -2.88
N TRP A 316 -12.62 17.47 -4.21
CA TRP A 316 -11.34 17.69 -4.88
C TRP A 316 -10.76 19.10 -4.71
N ARG A 317 -11.60 20.13 -4.74
CA ARG A 317 -11.15 21.51 -4.52
C ARG A 317 -10.69 21.73 -3.09
N GLU A 318 -11.38 21.13 -2.12
CA GLU A 318 -11.00 21.18 -0.71
C GLU A 318 -9.69 20.44 -0.44
N PHE A 319 -9.57 19.20 -0.92
CA PHE A 319 -8.34 18.42 -0.82
C PHE A 319 -7.16 19.13 -1.51
N ALA A 320 -7.36 19.69 -2.70
CA ALA A 320 -6.32 20.44 -3.39
C ALA A 320 -5.92 21.74 -2.67
N ALA A 321 -6.81 22.34 -1.88
CA ALA A 321 -6.48 23.51 -1.06
C ALA A 321 -5.60 23.17 0.15
N ALA A 322 -5.58 21.90 0.58
CA ALA A 322 -4.67 21.40 1.61
C ALA A 322 -3.24 21.18 1.07
N GLN A 323 -3.06 21.03 -0.25
CA GLN A 323 -1.73 20.95 -0.85
C GLN A 323 -0.99 22.28 -0.70
N ARG A 324 0.16 22.22 -0.03
CA ARG A 324 1.05 23.37 0.19
C ARG A 324 1.69 23.83 -1.12
N ARG A 325 2.24 25.04 -1.09
CA ARG A 325 2.92 25.66 -2.27
C ARG A 325 4.10 24.84 -2.79
N ASP A 326 4.76 24.09 -1.92
CA ASP A 326 5.87 23.18 -2.27
C ASP A 326 5.39 21.82 -2.79
N GLY A 327 4.08 21.59 -2.86
CA GLY A 327 3.45 20.36 -3.34
C GLY A 327 3.17 19.32 -2.25
N ALA A 328 3.62 19.55 -1.01
CA ALA A 328 3.36 18.64 0.10
C ALA A 328 1.89 18.67 0.53
N VAL A 329 1.33 17.50 0.84
CA VAL A 329 0.06 17.36 1.53
C VAL A 329 0.35 16.85 2.93
N PRO A 330 -0.03 17.55 4.00
CA PRO A 330 0.15 17.04 5.36
C PRO A 330 -0.76 15.83 5.60
N GLU A 331 -0.38 14.88 6.46
CA GLU A 331 -1.24 13.72 6.75
C GLU A 331 -2.51 14.15 7.50
N VAL A 332 -2.36 15.07 8.46
CA VAL A 332 -3.44 15.58 9.31
C VAL A 332 -3.26 17.07 9.60
N GLY A 333 -4.37 17.81 9.64
CA GLY A 333 -4.41 19.21 10.07
C GLY A 333 -3.54 20.12 9.19
N ASP A 334 -2.68 20.91 9.83
CA ASP A 334 -1.72 21.79 9.14
C ASP A 334 -0.38 21.10 8.84
N GLY A 335 -0.16 19.90 9.39
CA GLY A 335 1.10 19.17 9.34
C GLY A 335 2.27 19.86 10.07
N PRO A 336 3.50 19.36 9.87
CA PRO A 336 4.70 19.94 10.45
C PRO A 336 4.92 21.39 9.99
N PRO A 337 5.35 22.30 10.90
CA PRO A 337 5.61 23.69 10.55
C PRO A 337 6.74 23.82 9.53
N GLU A 338 6.76 24.93 8.80
CA GLU A 338 7.88 25.25 7.92
C GLU A 338 9.19 25.33 8.72
N GLY A 339 10.23 24.64 8.24
CA GLY A 339 11.51 24.55 8.92
C GLY A 339 11.62 23.43 9.97
N ALA A 340 10.57 22.61 10.18
CA ALA A 340 10.67 21.39 10.97
C ALA A 340 11.81 20.48 10.44
N PRO A 341 12.41 19.62 11.29
CA PRO A 341 13.44 18.67 10.86
C PRO A 341 13.01 17.88 9.62
N PRO A 342 13.90 17.60 8.65
CA PRO A 342 13.55 16.89 7.41
C PRO A 342 12.83 15.56 7.65
N GLN A 343 13.20 14.83 8.71
CA GLN A 343 12.55 13.57 9.07
C GLN A 343 11.11 13.76 9.54
N GLU A 344 10.84 14.83 10.29
CA GLU A 344 9.48 15.16 10.73
C GLU A 344 8.61 15.59 9.55
N GLN A 345 9.15 16.42 8.67
CA GLN A 345 8.49 16.76 7.40
C GLN A 345 8.24 15.55 6.52
N PHE A 346 9.17 14.59 6.52
CA PHE A 346 9.03 13.34 5.81
C PHE A 346 7.86 12.54 6.37
N ILE A 347 7.95 12.15 7.63
CA ILE A 347 6.93 11.33 8.30
C ILE A 347 5.56 11.98 8.22
N GLY A 348 5.44 13.29 8.44
CA GLY A 348 4.14 13.95 8.48
C GLY A 348 3.49 14.29 7.13
N CYS A 349 4.15 13.99 6.00
CA CYS A 349 3.65 14.40 4.69
C CYS A 349 3.88 13.39 3.55
N TYR A 350 4.85 12.47 3.62
CA TYR A 350 5.26 11.72 2.44
C TYR A 350 4.13 10.84 1.89
N HIS A 351 3.39 10.15 2.77
CA HIS A 351 2.36 9.21 2.37
C HIS A 351 1.17 9.94 1.73
N SER A 352 0.60 10.92 2.43
CA SER A 352 -0.47 11.77 1.91
C SER A 352 -0.11 12.51 0.61
N THR A 353 1.17 12.89 0.45
CA THR A 353 1.67 13.48 -0.80
C THR A 353 1.71 12.44 -1.93
N LEU A 354 2.18 11.21 -1.68
CA LEU A 354 2.10 10.12 -2.66
C LEU A 354 0.64 9.80 -3.02
N VAL A 355 -0.24 9.69 -2.02
CA VAL A 355 -1.68 9.46 -2.19
C VAL A 355 -2.31 10.55 -3.04
N ALA A 356 -1.93 11.82 -2.87
CA ALA A 356 -2.44 12.91 -3.71
C ALA A 356 -2.12 12.71 -5.21
N ALA A 357 -0.89 12.29 -5.54
CA ALA A 357 -0.51 11.98 -6.92
C ALA A 357 -1.25 10.76 -7.47
N PHE A 358 -1.38 9.71 -6.65
CA PHE A 358 -2.08 8.49 -6.97
C PHE A 358 -3.58 8.72 -7.22
N ALA A 359 -4.28 9.36 -6.27
CA ALA A 359 -5.70 9.68 -6.37
C ALA A 359 -6.00 10.54 -7.60
N ALA A 360 -5.20 11.59 -7.83
CA ALA A 360 -5.39 12.49 -8.96
C ALA A 360 -5.16 11.75 -10.30
N THR A 361 -4.20 10.84 -10.35
CA THR A 361 -3.98 9.95 -11.51
C THR A 361 -5.21 9.11 -11.81
N LEU A 362 -5.75 8.43 -10.81
CA LEU A 362 -6.89 7.55 -10.99
C LEU A 362 -8.13 8.31 -11.43
N ALA A 363 -8.42 9.45 -10.79
CA ALA A 363 -9.51 10.33 -11.21
C ALA A 363 -9.34 10.80 -12.67
N ARG A 364 -8.11 11.17 -13.06
CA ARG A 364 -7.80 11.56 -14.45
C ARG A 364 -8.02 10.43 -15.45
N ALA A 365 -7.67 9.19 -15.09
CA ALA A 365 -7.82 8.03 -15.96
C ALA A 365 -9.28 7.55 -16.07
N ALA A 366 -10.06 7.65 -14.99
CA ALA A 366 -11.44 7.19 -14.95
C ALA A 366 -12.34 7.87 -16.01
N ALA A 367 -12.15 9.16 -16.29
CA ALA A 367 -12.92 9.87 -17.32
C ALA A 367 -12.67 9.35 -18.75
N GLY A 368 -11.50 8.75 -19.02
CA GLY A 368 -11.18 8.17 -20.32
C GLY A 368 -11.86 6.82 -20.57
N SER A 369 -12.35 6.15 -19.52
CA SER A 369 -12.91 4.79 -19.59
C SER A 369 -14.44 4.77 -19.68
N GLY A 370 -15.11 5.93 -19.66
CA GLY A 370 -16.57 6.07 -19.74
C GLY A 370 -17.18 5.83 -21.13
N GLY A 371 -16.41 5.33 -22.10
CA GLY A 371 -16.85 5.05 -23.46
C GLY A 371 -17.16 3.56 -23.68
N ALA A 372 -18.45 3.25 -23.76
CA ALA A 372 -19.09 1.99 -24.15
C ALA A 372 -19.21 0.87 -23.07
N PRO A 373 -20.42 0.31 -22.84
CA PRO A 373 -20.56 -0.97 -22.17
C PRO A 373 -19.96 -2.04 -23.08
N GLY A 374 -18.70 -2.40 -22.81
CA GLY A 374 -18.05 -3.52 -23.47
C GLY A 374 -18.86 -4.79 -23.24
N THR A 375 -19.39 -5.34 -24.32
CA THR A 375 -19.88 -6.72 -24.43
C THR A 375 -18.93 -7.64 -23.69
N ALA A 376 -19.47 -8.37 -22.71
CA ALA A 376 -18.74 -9.39 -21.98
C ALA A 376 -17.98 -10.31 -22.95
N PRO A 377 -16.72 -10.66 -22.66
CA PRO A 377 -16.02 -11.67 -23.45
C PRO A 377 -16.80 -12.98 -23.35
N SER A 378 -17.22 -13.50 -24.49
CA SER A 378 -17.81 -14.83 -24.62
C SER A 378 -16.88 -15.83 -23.96
N THR A 379 -17.41 -16.56 -22.98
CA THR A 379 -16.71 -17.65 -22.31
C THR A 379 -16.25 -18.66 -23.37
N PRO A 380 -14.96 -19.04 -23.43
CA PRO A 380 -14.56 -20.15 -24.27
C PRO A 380 -15.25 -21.41 -23.75
N GLU A 381 -16.00 -22.05 -24.64
CA GLU A 381 -16.69 -23.31 -24.44
C GLU A 381 -15.74 -24.34 -23.83
N ALA A 382 -16.04 -24.77 -22.60
CA ALA A 382 -15.24 -25.73 -21.87
C ALA A 382 -15.32 -27.09 -22.56
N THR A 383 -14.20 -27.56 -23.10
CA THR A 383 -14.04 -28.95 -23.53
C THR A 383 -14.29 -29.88 -22.33
N PRO A 384 -15.14 -30.91 -22.45
CA PRO A 384 -15.48 -31.77 -21.32
C PRO A 384 -14.26 -32.59 -20.87
N ALA A 385 -14.02 -32.60 -19.56
CA ALA A 385 -12.97 -33.39 -18.94
C ALA A 385 -13.25 -34.91 -19.07
N PRO A 386 -12.22 -35.76 -19.22
CA PRO A 386 -12.40 -37.21 -19.26
C PRO A 386 -12.84 -37.76 -17.90
N ALA A 387 -13.75 -38.73 -17.93
CA ALA A 387 -14.30 -39.38 -16.75
C ALA A 387 -13.23 -40.08 -15.89
N PRO A 388 -13.38 -40.10 -14.54
CA PRO A 388 -12.45 -40.81 -13.67
C PRO A 388 -12.59 -42.34 -13.82
N PRO A 389 -11.51 -43.11 -13.60
CA PRO A 389 -11.57 -44.56 -13.63
C PRO A 389 -12.38 -45.12 -12.45
N SER A 390 -13.20 -46.12 -12.77
CA SER A 390 -14.04 -46.88 -11.84
C SER A 390 -13.22 -47.55 -10.74
N ALA A 391 -13.54 -47.26 -9.48
CA ALA A 391 -12.98 -47.94 -8.31
C ALA A 391 -13.45 -49.41 -8.29
N ALA A 392 -12.50 -50.34 -8.27
CA ALA A 392 -12.76 -51.76 -8.03
C ALA A 392 -12.97 -51.99 -6.53
N VAL A 393 -14.06 -52.67 -6.20
CA VAL A 393 -14.43 -53.09 -4.84
C VAL A 393 -13.45 -54.15 -4.36
N ALA A 394 -12.74 -53.89 -3.26
CA ALA A 394 -11.96 -54.90 -2.55
C ALA A 394 -12.83 -55.51 -1.44
N GLU A 395 -13.04 -56.83 -1.53
CA GLU A 395 -13.76 -57.63 -0.54
C GLU A 395 -13.05 -57.64 0.82
N HIS A 396 -13.82 -57.39 1.87
CA HIS A 396 -13.37 -57.36 3.26
C HIS A 396 -13.55 -58.75 3.87
N THR A 397 -12.45 -59.39 4.27
CA THR A 397 -12.46 -60.65 5.03
C THR A 397 -12.30 -60.32 6.53
N PRO A 398 -13.18 -60.80 7.43
CA PRO A 398 -13.06 -60.49 8.86
C PRO A 398 -12.10 -61.45 9.56
N ALA A 399 -11.26 -60.91 10.45
CA ALA A 399 -10.41 -61.65 11.38
C ALA A 399 -11.15 -61.94 12.71
N PRO A 400 -10.76 -62.98 13.46
CA PRO A 400 -11.51 -63.44 14.64
C PRO A 400 -11.19 -62.64 15.90
N ALA A 401 -12.16 -62.67 16.81
CA ALA A 401 -12.11 -62.06 18.13
C ALA A 401 -11.12 -62.77 19.08
N GLU A 402 -10.36 -61.98 19.84
CA GLU A 402 -9.71 -62.44 21.07
C GLU A 402 -10.10 -61.55 22.25
N SER A 403 -10.22 -62.24 23.37
CA SER A 403 -10.88 -61.89 24.63
C SER A 403 -9.93 -61.17 25.59
N GLU A 404 -10.53 -60.46 26.54
CA GLU A 404 -10.00 -59.88 27.79
C GLU A 404 -8.83 -60.66 28.44
N VAL A 405 -7.94 -59.94 29.15
CA VAL A 405 -7.80 -60.01 30.62
C VAL A 405 -6.85 -58.90 31.13
N LEU A 406 -7.32 -58.18 32.16
CA LEU A 406 -6.68 -57.18 33.03
C LEU A 406 -5.49 -57.74 33.85
N PRO A 407 -4.66 -56.90 34.50
CA PRO A 407 -5.03 -56.25 35.78
C PRO A 407 -5.18 -54.73 35.73
#